data_AF-A0A7W3JFY1-F1
#
_entry.id   AF-A0A7W3JFY1-F1
#
_cell.length_a   1.000
_cell.length_b   1.000
_cell.length_c   1.000
_cell.angle_alpha   90.00
_cell.angle_beta   90.00
_cell.angle_gamma   90.00
#
_symmetry.space_group_name_H-M   'P 1'
#
loop_
_entity.id
_entity.type
_entity.pdbx_description
1 polymer ?
#
loop_
_entity_poly.entity_id
_entity_poly.type
_entity_poly.pdbx_seq_one_letter_code
_entity_poly.pdbx_strand_id
1 'polypeptide(L)'
;MITRRDAALQLDIPLEMAKRHGIPAKLSLDELLELEKTPPAWLVQSRANRTGKPVWVDLACVVCGFHEAARPKKWWPDYTWLSCDDHGVDELPEPEPGLARREVSGVGSRFVAIVDERP
;
A
#
# COMPACT_ATOMS: atom_id res chain seq x y z
N MET A 1 -13.53 -13.91 11.25
CA MET A 1 -13.60 -13.90 9.77
C MET A 1 -12.90 -12.64 9.28
N ILE A 2 -12.00 -12.80 8.33
CA ILE A 2 -11.32 -11.70 7.62
C ILE A 2 -11.91 -11.55 6.22
N THR A 3 -11.65 -10.42 5.58
CA THR A 3 -12.10 -10.19 4.21
C THR A 3 -11.12 -10.77 3.19
N ARG A 4 -11.57 -10.93 1.95
CA ARG A 4 -10.68 -11.26 0.81
C ARG A 4 -9.55 -10.24 0.66
N ARG A 5 -9.80 -8.97 0.95
CA ARG A 5 -8.76 -7.93 0.86
C ARG A 5 -7.67 -8.18 1.89
N ASP A 6 -8.05 -8.50 3.13
CA ASP A 6 -7.10 -8.81 4.20
C ASP A 6 -6.26 -10.04 3.86
N ALA A 7 -6.88 -11.09 3.32
CA ALA A 7 -6.14 -12.24 2.81
C ALA A 7 -5.20 -11.89 1.65
N ALA A 8 -5.61 -11.02 0.72
CA ALA A 8 -4.76 -10.57 -0.37
C ALA A 8 -3.56 -9.74 0.11
N LEU A 9 -3.74 -8.95 1.18
CA LEU A 9 -2.67 -8.22 1.86
C LEU A 9 -1.69 -9.21 2.49
N GLN A 10 -2.18 -10.14 3.30
CA GLN A 10 -1.36 -11.13 4.00
C GLN A 10 -0.55 -12.00 3.02
N LEU A 11 -1.19 -12.48 1.96
CA LEU A 11 -0.53 -13.31 0.95
C LEU A 11 0.36 -12.51 -0.01
N ASP A 12 0.36 -11.18 0.11
CA ASP A 12 1.03 -10.21 -0.78
C ASP A 12 0.73 -10.47 -2.27
N ILE A 13 -0.57 -10.60 -2.58
CA ILE A 13 -1.09 -10.81 -3.94
C ILE A 13 -2.10 -9.73 -4.33
N PRO A 14 -2.28 -9.43 -5.64
CA PRO A 14 -3.32 -8.51 -6.06
C PRO A 14 -4.72 -9.05 -5.76
N LEU A 15 -5.68 -8.17 -5.43
CA LEU A 15 -7.07 -8.56 -5.19
C LEU A 15 -7.70 -9.32 -6.37
N GLU A 16 -7.33 -8.98 -7.60
CA GLU A 16 -7.81 -9.69 -8.80
C GLU A 16 -7.28 -11.13 -8.88
N MET A 17 -6.08 -11.38 -8.36
CA MET A 17 -5.52 -12.72 -8.27
C MET A 17 -6.24 -13.55 -7.21
N ALA A 18 -6.52 -12.95 -6.05
CA ALA A 18 -7.34 -13.57 -5.01
C ALA A 18 -8.73 -13.97 -5.55
N LYS A 19 -9.39 -13.08 -6.32
CA LYS A 19 -10.68 -13.39 -6.98
C LYS A 19 -10.53 -14.53 -8.00
N ARG A 20 -9.54 -14.44 -8.89
CA ARG A 20 -9.30 -15.41 -9.96
C ARG A 20 -9.08 -16.82 -9.44
N HIS A 21 -8.37 -16.96 -8.32
CA HIS A 21 -8.05 -18.25 -7.71
C HIS A 21 -9.06 -18.69 -6.63
N GLY A 22 -10.23 -18.03 -6.57
CA GLY A 22 -11.36 -18.52 -5.77
C GLY A 22 -11.26 -18.25 -4.27
N ILE A 23 -10.42 -17.31 -3.82
CA ILE A 23 -10.46 -16.89 -2.41
C ILE A 23 -11.86 -16.30 -2.12
N PRO A 24 -12.60 -16.79 -1.11
CA PRO A 24 -13.96 -16.33 -0.84
C PRO A 24 -13.97 -14.88 -0.34
N ALA A 25 -15.15 -14.25 -0.34
CA ALA A 25 -15.28 -12.84 0.07
C ALA A 25 -14.95 -12.63 1.56
N LYS A 26 -15.22 -13.65 2.37
CA LYS A 26 -14.82 -13.78 3.76
C LYS A 26 -14.29 -15.20 3.99
N LEU A 27 -13.26 -15.32 4.81
CA LEU A 27 -12.66 -16.57 5.27
C LEU A 27 -12.25 -16.43 6.73
N SER A 28 -12.02 -17.54 7.40
CA SER A 28 -11.41 -17.60 8.72
C SER A 28 -9.91 -17.35 8.65
N LEU A 29 -9.31 -17.08 9.81
CA LEU A 29 -7.85 -16.98 9.91
C LEU A 29 -7.20 -18.35 9.70
N ASP A 30 -7.83 -19.43 10.16
CA ASP A 30 -7.32 -20.79 9.99
C ASP A 30 -7.25 -21.21 8.52
N GLU A 31 -8.27 -20.88 7.71
CA GLU A 31 -8.25 -21.12 6.26
C GLU A 31 -7.12 -20.33 5.57
N LEU A 32 -6.84 -19.11 6.01
CA LEU A 32 -5.71 -18.34 5.49
C LEU A 32 -4.37 -18.97 5.87
N LEU A 33 -4.22 -19.37 7.13
CA LEU A 33 -3.01 -20.02 7.62
C LEU A 33 -2.76 -21.34 6.89
N GLU A 34 -3.80 -22.08 6.53
CA GLU A 34 -3.67 -23.29 5.72
C GLU A 34 -3.18 -22.99 4.30
N LEU A 35 -3.67 -21.91 3.67
CA LEU A 35 -3.13 -21.44 2.37
C LEU A 35 -1.65 -21.03 2.46
N GLU A 36 -1.20 -20.53 3.61
CA GLU A 36 0.21 -20.18 3.82
C GLU A 36 1.09 -21.40 4.09
N LYS A 37 0.60 -22.35 4.91
CA LYS A 37 1.29 -23.60 5.28
C LYS A 37 1.38 -24.58 4.11
N THR A 38 0.30 -24.72 3.36
CA THR A 38 0.16 -25.66 2.24
C THR A 38 -0.19 -24.88 0.97
N PRO A 39 0.74 -24.04 0.46
CA PRO A 39 0.42 -23.12 -0.62
C PRO A 39 0.11 -23.86 -1.92
N PRO A 40 -1.00 -23.54 -2.60
CA PRO A 40 -1.30 -24.11 -3.90
C PRO A 40 -0.26 -23.70 -4.94
N ALA A 41 -0.13 -24.48 -6.02
CA ALA A 41 0.89 -24.29 -7.05
C ALA A 41 0.92 -22.86 -7.63
N TRP A 42 -0.25 -22.22 -7.80
CA TRP A 42 -0.34 -20.86 -8.31
C TRP A 42 0.28 -19.83 -7.35
N LEU A 43 0.15 -20.02 -6.04
CA LEU A 43 0.69 -19.11 -5.03
C LEU A 43 2.21 -19.29 -4.93
N VAL A 44 2.69 -20.54 -5.01
CA VAL A 44 4.13 -20.85 -5.10
C VAL A 44 4.74 -20.17 -6.32
N GLN A 45 4.14 -20.34 -7.51
CA GLN A 45 4.60 -19.70 -8.74
C GLN A 45 4.57 -18.17 -8.64
N SER A 46 3.51 -17.61 -8.06
CA SER A 46 3.39 -16.17 -7.88
C SER A 46 4.51 -15.61 -7.02
N ARG A 47 4.86 -16.29 -5.93
CA ARG A 47 5.96 -15.90 -5.04
C ARG A 47 7.30 -16.01 -5.75
N ALA A 48 7.52 -17.07 -6.52
CA ALA A 48 8.74 -17.26 -7.30
C ALA A 48 8.94 -16.16 -8.37
N ASN A 49 7.85 -15.63 -8.92
CA ASN A 49 7.89 -14.56 -9.93
C ASN A 49 8.10 -13.16 -9.35
N ARG A 50 8.20 -13.00 -8.02
CA ARG A 50 8.38 -11.68 -7.40
C ARG A 50 9.75 -11.11 -7.71
N THR A 51 9.76 -9.87 -8.20
CA THR A 51 10.98 -9.10 -8.49
C THR A 51 11.48 -8.30 -7.28
N GLY A 52 11.17 -8.76 -6.06
CA GLY A 52 11.54 -8.11 -4.80
C GLY A 52 10.65 -6.92 -4.38
N LYS A 53 9.84 -6.35 -5.26
CA LYS A 53 8.87 -5.31 -4.89
C LYS A 53 7.61 -5.92 -4.26
N PRO A 54 7.07 -5.34 -3.17
CA PRO A 54 5.81 -5.81 -2.60
C PRO A 54 4.63 -5.39 -3.48
N VAL A 55 3.53 -6.15 -3.42
CA VAL A 55 2.29 -5.81 -4.17
C VAL A 55 1.57 -4.65 -3.49
N TRP A 56 1.68 -4.60 -2.16
CA TRP A 56 1.08 -3.58 -1.30
C TRP A 56 2.16 -2.81 -0.55
N VAL A 57 1.92 -1.53 -0.32
CA VAL A 57 2.71 -0.69 0.59
C VAL A 57 1.78 -0.13 1.65
N ASP A 58 2.31 0.04 2.85
CA ASP A 58 1.63 0.78 3.92
C ASP A 58 1.95 2.27 3.73
N LEU A 59 0.89 3.05 3.55
CA LEU A 59 0.93 4.51 3.49
C LEU A 59 0.55 5.03 4.88
N ALA A 60 1.29 5.99 5.42
CA ALA A 60 1.02 6.55 6.74
C ALA A 60 1.12 8.07 6.72
N CYS A 61 0.14 8.72 7.35
CA CYS A 61 0.13 10.16 7.55
C CYS A 61 1.16 10.52 8.62
N VAL A 62 2.11 11.39 8.29
CA VAL A 62 3.16 11.80 9.22
C VAL A 62 2.62 12.62 10.40
N VAL A 63 1.43 13.21 10.28
CA VAL A 63 0.83 14.06 11.32
C VAL A 63 0.01 13.24 12.32
N CYS A 64 -1.01 12.51 11.86
CA CYS A 64 -1.94 11.79 12.74
C CYS A 64 -1.74 10.27 12.78
N GLY A 65 -0.84 9.71 11.96
CA GLY A 65 -0.61 8.26 11.89
C GLY A 65 -1.72 7.47 11.20
N PHE A 66 -2.73 8.12 10.59
CA PHE A 66 -3.70 7.42 9.73
C PHE A 66 -2.95 6.64 8.67
N HIS A 67 -3.27 5.36 8.52
CA HIS A 67 -2.55 4.48 7.61
C HIS A 67 -3.50 3.65 6.73
N GLU A 68 -3.02 3.30 5.54
CA GLU A 68 -3.71 2.38 4.66
C GLU A 68 -2.75 1.53 3.84
N ALA A 69 -3.13 0.29 3.56
CA ALA A 69 -2.45 -0.51 2.58
C ALA A 69 -2.97 -0.23 1.16
N ALA A 70 -2.07 0.16 0.27
CA ALA A 70 -2.39 0.52 -1.12
C ALA A 70 -1.45 -0.14 -2.12
N ARG A 71 -1.87 -0.26 -3.38
CA ARG A 71 -1.01 -0.76 -4.46
C ARG A 71 -0.25 0.39 -5.10
N PRO A 72 1.10 0.36 -5.08
CA PRO A 72 1.91 1.38 -5.74
C PRO A 72 1.52 1.58 -7.20
N LYS A 73 1.42 2.83 -7.62
CA LYS A 73 1.19 3.19 -9.02
C LYS A 73 2.48 3.74 -9.61
N LYS A 74 2.71 3.45 -10.89
CA LYS A 74 3.89 3.93 -11.61
C LYS A 74 4.02 5.46 -11.61
N TRP A 75 2.89 6.17 -11.51
CA TRP A 75 2.85 7.64 -11.54
C TRP A 75 3.07 8.28 -10.17
N TRP A 76 3.01 7.52 -9.07
CA TRP A 76 3.25 8.09 -7.74
C TRP A 76 4.65 8.71 -7.70
N PRO A 77 4.78 9.92 -7.12
CA PRO A 77 6.08 10.57 -7.01
C PRO A 77 6.95 9.83 -6.00
N ASP A 78 8.26 10.02 -6.11
CA ASP A 78 9.12 9.89 -4.94
C ASP A 78 8.82 11.09 -4.04
N TYR A 79 8.36 10.84 -2.82
CA TYR A 79 7.88 11.87 -1.90
C TYR A 79 8.71 11.90 -0.63
N THR A 80 8.81 13.09 -0.04
CA THR A 80 9.49 13.34 1.24
C THR A 80 8.57 12.99 2.40
N TRP A 81 7.31 13.44 2.33
CA TRP A 81 6.29 13.19 3.35
C TRP A 81 4.98 12.75 2.73
N LEU A 82 4.13 12.17 3.55
CA LEU A 82 2.76 11.84 3.20
C LEU A 82 1.84 12.38 4.28
N SER A 83 0.84 13.18 3.89
CA SER A 83 -0.25 13.64 4.76
C SER A 83 -1.57 13.07 4.27
N CYS A 84 -2.52 12.82 5.18
CA CYS A 84 -3.89 12.57 4.76
C CYS A 84 -4.58 13.89 4.39
N ASP A 85 -5.69 13.79 3.66
CA ASP A 85 -6.50 14.93 3.21
C ASP A 85 -7.13 15.78 4.34
N ASP A 86 -7.00 15.33 5.59
CA ASP A 86 -7.41 16.09 6.79
C ASP A 86 -6.31 17.04 7.32
N HIS A 87 -5.07 16.97 6.80
CA HIS A 87 -3.94 17.77 7.26
C HIS A 87 -3.29 18.61 6.15
N GLY A 88 -2.99 19.85 6.50
CA GLY A 88 -2.39 20.84 5.60
C GLY A 88 -0.87 20.80 5.56
N VAL A 89 -0.31 21.52 4.58
CA VAL A 89 1.14 21.70 4.40
C VAL A 89 1.81 22.44 5.57
N ASP A 90 1.03 23.24 6.30
CA ASP A 90 1.42 24.02 7.46
C ASP A 90 1.63 23.18 8.72
N GLU A 91 1.09 21.96 8.76
CA GLU A 91 1.26 21.01 9.86
C GLU A 91 2.47 20.08 9.65
N LEU A 92 3.14 20.20 8.50
CA LEU A 92 4.26 19.36 8.10
C LEU A 92 5.59 20.04 8.40
N PRO A 93 6.68 19.26 8.60
CA PRO A 93 8.02 19.82 8.70
C PRO A 93 8.30 20.75 7.51
N GLU A 94 8.97 21.88 7.74
CA GLU A 94 9.36 22.79 6.66
C GLU A 94 10.34 22.10 5.69
N PRO A 95 10.31 22.43 4.38
CA PRO A 95 11.31 21.96 3.44
C PRO A 95 12.71 22.37 3.87
N GLU A 96 13.72 21.54 3.58
CA GLU A 96 15.11 21.94 3.77
C GLU A 96 15.43 23.22 2.96
N PRO A 97 16.32 24.10 3.46
CA PRO A 97 16.67 25.32 2.76
C PRO A 97 17.13 25.07 1.32
N GLY A 98 16.49 25.76 0.37
CA GLY A 98 16.78 25.64 -1.07
C GLY A 98 15.94 24.58 -1.81
N LEU A 99 15.04 23.88 -1.13
CA LEU A 99 14.01 23.05 -1.76
C LEU A 99 12.69 23.82 -1.91
N ALA A 100 11.98 23.54 -3.00
CA ALA A 100 10.60 23.96 -3.22
C ALA A 100 9.66 22.78 -2.94
N ARG A 101 8.52 23.09 -2.32
CA ARG A 101 7.49 22.11 -2.00
C ARG A 101 6.42 22.04 -3.09
N ARG A 102 6.04 20.82 -3.45
CA ARG A 102 4.91 20.51 -4.34
C ARG A 102 4.03 19.43 -3.73
N GLU A 103 2.72 19.63 -3.80
CA GLU A 103 1.72 18.68 -3.35
C GLU A 103 1.20 17.84 -4.53
N VAL A 104 1.07 16.52 -4.33
CA VAL A 104 0.53 15.58 -5.31
C VAL A 104 -0.58 14.75 -4.68
N SER A 105 -1.82 15.06 -5.01
CA SER A 105 -2.99 14.32 -4.54
C SER A 105 -3.18 12.98 -5.25
N GLY A 106 -4.01 12.10 -4.68
CA GLY A 106 -4.42 10.84 -5.29
C GLY A 106 -3.45 9.67 -5.05
N VAL A 107 -2.49 9.86 -4.15
CA VAL A 107 -1.74 8.75 -3.57
C VAL A 107 -2.68 8.02 -2.61
N GLY A 108 -2.76 6.70 -2.73
CA GLY A 108 -3.72 5.94 -1.95
C GLY A 108 -5.18 6.34 -2.22
N SER A 109 -6.03 6.29 -1.20
CA SER A 109 -7.42 6.75 -1.23
C SER A 109 -7.59 8.16 -0.69
N ARG A 110 -6.77 8.57 0.28
CA ARG A 110 -6.91 9.83 1.03
C ARG A 110 -5.59 10.54 1.31
N PHE A 111 -4.52 10.23 0.57
CA PHE A 111 -3.21 10.84 0.81
C PHE A 111 -2.82 11.90 -0.22
N VAL A 112 -2.08 12.89 0.28
CA VAL A 112 -1.34 13.90 -0.48
C VAL A 112 0.14 13.63 -0.25
N ALA A 113 0.86 13.38 -1.34
CA ALA A 113 2.32 13.27 -1.31
C ALA A 113 2.95 14.66 -1.35
N ILE A 114 3.89 14.87 -0.44
CA ILE A 114 4.68 16.09 -0.33
C ILE A 114 6.03 15.84 -0.95
N VAL A 115 6.34 16.56 -2.01
CA VAL A 115 7.60 16.45 -2.74
C VAL A 115 8.40 17.72 -2.48
N ASP A 116 9.48 17.59 -1.74
CA ASP A 116 10.45 18.67 -1.55
C ASP A 116 11.61 18.43 -2.53
N GLU A 117 11.71 19.26 -3.56
CA GLU A 117 12.68 19.09 -4.66
C GLU A 117 13.35 20.41 -5.03
N ARG A 118 14.48 20.36 -5.75
CA ARG A 118 15.14 21.59 -6.21
C ARG A 118 14.24 22.28 -7.26
N PRO A 119 14.11 23.61 -7.23
CA PRO A 119 13.32 24.37 -8.20
C PRO A 119 13.74 24.16 -9.66
#